data_AF-A0A353PGC3-F1
#
_entry.id   AF-A0A353PGC3-F1
#
_cell.length_a   1.000
_cell.length_b   1.000
_cell.length_c   1.000
_cell.angle_alpha   90.00
_cell.angle_beta   90.00
_cell.angle_gamma   90.00
#
_symmetry.space_group_name_H-M   'P 1'
#
loop_
_entity.id
_entity.type
_entity.pdbx_description
1 polymer ?
#
loop_
_entity_poly.entity_id
_entity_poly.type
_entity_poly.pdbx_seq_one_letter_code
_entity_poly.pdbx_strand_id
1 'polypeptide(L)'
;MFDMMPVDPQVLGFSNRWYPEAVRTATVVELRAGLSIRLVSAPAFVATKLEAFADRGKGDYLSSHDLEDVLIVVDGRPTLPAEMASALPALRAAVRERLQRLINDENFIIALEGLIDVGSPPSDRWEIVLERLQDMTA
;
A
#
# COMPACT_ATOMS: atom_id res chain seq x y z
N MET A 1 -6.84 19.45 5.25
CA MET A 1 -7.16 18.62 6.43
C MET A 1 -5.88 17.95 6.88
N PHE A 2 -5.62 17.90 8.19
CA PHE A 2 -4.46 17.22 8.77
C PHE A 2 -4.96 15.95 9.44
N ASP A 3 -4.28 14.82 9.22
CA ASP A 3 -4.66 13.52 9.80
C ASP A 3 -3.65 13.11 10.87
N MET A 4 -4.14 12.54 11.97
CA MET A 4 -3.35 12.10 13.10
C MET A 4 -3.58 10.60 13.31
N MET A 5 -2.56 9.80 13.02
CA MET A 5 -2.62 8.34 13.11
C MET A 5 -1.79 7.83 14.30
N PRO A 6 -2.41 7.42 15.42
CA PRO A 6 -1.69 7.04 16.63
C PRO A 6 -1.15 5.61 16.54
N VAL A 7 0.09 5.43 17.00
CA VAL A 7 0.70 4.10 17.18
C VAL A 7 0.04 3.35 18.34
N ASP A 8 -0.41 4.07 19.37
CA ASP A 8 -1.10 3.51 20.52
C ASP A 8 -2.62 3.63 20.33
N PRO A 9 -3.36 2.50 20.25
CA PRO A 9 -4.82 2.53 20.11
C PRO A 9 -5.53 3.23 21.27
N GLN A 10 -4.91 3.39 22.44
CA GLN A 10 -5.51 4.12 23.56
C GLN A 10 -5.64 5.63 23.31
N VAL A 11 -4.94 6.18 22.31
CA VAL A 11 -4.97 7.62 22.01
C VAL A 11 -6.27 8.03 21.31
N LEU A 12 -6.75 7.24 20.33
CA LEU A 12 -7.98 7.55 19.57
C LEU A 12 -9.02 6.42 19.54
N GLY A 13 -8.79 5.31 20.24
CA GLY A 13 -9.68 4.14 20.26
C GLY A 13 -9.57 3.22 19.03
N PHE A 14 -8.65 3.52 18.11
CA PHE A 14 -8.30 2.67 16.97
C PHE A 14 -6.81 2.83 16.66
N SER A 15 -6.19 1.79 16.11
CA SER A 15 -4.84 1.85 15.56
C SER A 15 -4.66 0.78 14.49
N ASN A 16 -3.76 1.05 13.55
CA ASN A 16 -3.34 0.07 12.57
C ASN A 16 -2.15 -0.71 13.13
N ARG A 17 -2.22 -2.05 13.12
CA ARG A 17 -1.16 -2.91 13.65
C ARG A 17 0.21 -2.69 13.00
N TRP A 18 0.26 -2.05 11.83
CA TRP A 18 1.50 -1.75 11.11
C TRP A 18 2.09 -0.37 11.40
N TYR A 19 1.43 0.50 12.18
CA TYR A 19 2.00 1.79 12.57
C TYR A 19 3.30 1.69 13.38
N PRO A 20 3.45 0.77 14.34
CA PRO A 20 4.74 0.57 15.01
C PRO A 20 5.86 0.26 14.01
N GLU A 21 5.60 -0.61 13.04
CA GLU A 21 6.56 -0.99 12.01
C GLU A 21 6.88 0.18 11.08
N ALA A 22 5.87 0.94 10.64
CA ALA A 22 6.06 2.15 9.84
C ALA A 22 6.94 3.18 10.54
N VAL A 23 6.74 3.41 11.84
CA VAL A 23 7.59 4.32 12.63
C VAL A 23 8.99 3.75 12.82
N ARG A 24 9.13 2.43 12.99
CA ARG A 24 10.42 1.75 13.17
C ARG A 24 11.27 1.79 11.91
N THR A 25 10.68 1.62 10.73
CA THR A 25 11.38 1.60 9.45
C THR A 25 11.53 2.98 8.81
N ALA A 26 10.91 4.02 9.39
CA ALA A 26 10.96 5.35 8.81
C ALA A 26 12.37 5.95 8.83
N THR A 27 12.89 6.26 7.64
CA THR A 27 14.22 6.85 7.44
C THR A 27 14.12 8.37 7.27
N VAL A 28 15.19 9.09 7.61
CA VAL A 28 15.24 10.54 7.40
C VAL A 28 15.59 10.81 5.94
N VAL A 29 14.74 11.59 5.26
CA VAL A 29 14.95 12.05 3.89
C VAL A 29 14.97 13.57 3.87
N GLU A 30 16.02 14.16 3.32
CA GLU A 30 16.10 15.59 3.09
C GLU A 30 15.35 15.94 1.80
N LEU A 31 14.31 16.78 1.93
CA LEU A 31 13.51 17.23 0.78
C LEU A 31 14.16 18.44 0.10
N ARG A 32 14.81 19.29 0.91
CA ARG A 32 15.62 20.44 0.51
C ARG A 32 16.46 20.90 1.70
N ALA A 33 17.43 21.78 1.45
CA ALA A 33 18.31 22.34 2.48
C ALA A 33 17.54 22.77 3.74
N GLY A 34 17.83 22.10 4.86
CA GLY A 34 17.25 22.40 6.18
C GLY A 34 15.82 21.89 6.40
N LEU A 35 15.28 21.08 5.48
CA LEU A 35 13.97 20.44 5.62
C LEU A 35 14.07 18.93 5.38
N SER A 36 13.91 18.17 6.46
CA SER A 36 13.88 16.72 6.43
C SER A 36 12.57 16.16 6.97
N ILE A 37 12.15 15.03 6.44
CA ILE A 37 11.01 14.26 6.92
C ILE A 37 11.47 12.87 7.37
N ARG A 38 10.65 12.21 8.20
CA ARG A 38 10.76 10.77 8.43
C ARG A 38 9.82 10.05 7.47
N LEU A 39 10.39 9.46 6.42
CA LEU A 39 9.64 8.74 5.40
C LEU A 39 9.53 7.27 5.78
N VAL A 40 8.30 6.78 5.94
CA VAL A 40 8.02 5.36 6.19
C VAL A 40 8.48 4.49 5.02
N SER A 41 8.85 3.24 5.29
CA SER A 41 9.21 2.32 4.21
C SER A 41 7.99 1.97 3.35
N ALA A 42 8.19 1.75 2.05
CA ALA A 42 7.10 1.41 1.14
C ALA A 42 6.35 0.12 1.55
N PRO A 43 7.03 -0.96 2.00
CA PRO A 43 6.32 -2.13 2.54
C PRO A 43 5.42 -1.82 3.75
N ALA A 44 5.89 -0.97 4.67
CA ALA A 44 5.10 -0.59 5.83
C ALA A 44 3.90 0.27 5.44
N PHE A 45 4.08 1.22 4.52
CA PHE A 45 2.98 2.02 3.98
C PHE A 45 1.90 1.13 3.33
N VAL A 46 2.28 0.24 2.41
CA VAL A 46 1.36 -0.69 1.74
C VAL A 46 0.60 -1.54 2.76
N ALA A 47 1.30 -2.07 3.77
CA ALA A 47 0.66 -2.85 4.83
C ALA A 47 -0.39 -2.04 5.60
N THR A 48 -0.10 -0.77 5.93
CA THR A 48 -1.08 0.09 6.62
C THR A 48 -2.32 0.33 5.76
N LYS A 49 -2.15 0.54 4.45
CA LYS A 49 -3.25 0.80 3.53
C LYS A 49 -4.10 -0.42 3.26
N LEU A 50 -3.50 -1.60 3.10
CA LEU A 50 -4.25 -2.85 2.97
C LEU A 50 -5.03 -3.20 4.23
N GLU A 51 -4.51 -2.91 5.42
CA GLU A 51 -5.27 -3.09 6.67
C GLU A 51 -6.46 -2.15 6.74
N ALA A 52 -6.24 -0.87 6.41
CA ALA A 52 -7.30 0.12 6.32
C ALA A 52 -8.39 -0.30 5.33
N PHE A 53 -8.02 -0.73 4.13
CA PHE A 53 -8.97 -1.23 3.12
C PHE A 53 -9.78 -2.42 3.65
N ALA A 54 -9.15 -3.35 4.36
CA ALA A 54 -9.86 -4.49 4.94
C ALA A 54 -10.90 -4.08 6.00
N ASP A 55 -10.62 -3.05 6.78
CA ASP A 55 -11.52 -2.60 7.86
C ASP A 55 -12.69 -1.76 7.34
N ARG A 56 -12.43 -0.79 6.46
CA ARG A 56 -13.45 0.19 6.01
C ARG A 56 -13.88 0.07 4.55
N GLY A 57 -13.11 -0.63 3.72
CA GLY A 57 -13.31 -0.67 2.26
C GLY A 57 -14.52 -1.47 1.80
N LYS A 58 -15.04 -2.41 2.62
CA LYS A 58 -16.29 -3.16 2.35
C LYS A 58 -16.38 -3.83 0.96
N GLY A 59 -15.24 -4.13 0.32
CA GLY A 59 -15.19 -4.69 -1.04
C GLY A 59 -15.41 -3.67 -2.16
N ASP A 60 -15.43 -2.37 -1.87
CA ASP A 60 -15.50 -1.32 -2.86
C ASP A 60 -14.10 -1.00 -3.40
N TYR A 61 -13.77 -1.56 -4.56
CA TYR A 61 -12.48 -1.32 -5.22
C TYR A 61 -12.39 0.06 -5.86
N LEU A 62 -13.51 0.61 -6.34
CA LEU A 62 -13.53 1.80 -7.20
C LEU A 62 -13.45 3.10 -6.40
N SER A 63 -14.02 3.14 -5.19
CA SER A 63 -14.02 4.35 -4.36
C SER A 63 -13.01 4.31 -3.19
N SER A 64 -12.29 3.20 -3.03
CA SER A 64 -11.35 3.04 -1.93
C SER A 64 -10.05 3.82 -2.15
N HIS A 65 -9.91 4.93 -1.46
CA HIS A 65 -8.66 5.70 -1.40
C HIS A 65 -7.47 4.89 -0.86
N ASP A 66 -7.70 3.91 0.01
CA ASP A 66 -6.59 3.10 0.51
C ASP A 66 -6.06 2.12 -0.53
N LEU A 67 -6.96 1.60 -1.37
CA LEU A 67 -6.55 0.74 -2.48
C LEU A 67 -5.88 1.57 -3.57
N GLU A 68 -6.43 2.74 -3.89
CA GLU A 68 -5.82 3.73 -4.78
C GLU A 68 -4.37 4.04 -4.35
N ASP A 69 -4.14 4.36 -3.08
CA ASP A 69 -2.81 4.62 -2.54
C ASP A 69 -1.84 3.42 -2.70
N VAL A 70 -2.34 2.19 -2.52
CA VAL A 70 -1.52 0.98 -2.75
C VAL A 70 -1.13 0.87 -4.22
N LEU A 71 -2.10 1.03 -5.13
CA LEU A 71 -1.88 0.90 -6.57
C LEU A 71 -0.90 1.97 -7.09
N ILE A 72 -1.02 3.22 -6.63
CA ILE A 72 -0.08 4.30 -6.97
C ILE A 72 1.36 3.94 -6.56
N VAL A 73 1.55 3.37 -5.36
CA VAL A 73 2.88 2.98 -4.90
C VAL A 73 3.41 1.76 -5.67
N VAL A 74 2.57 0.76 -5.95
CA VAL A 74 2.95 -0.40 -6.76
C VAL A 74 3.35 0.02 -8.18
N ASP A 75 2.61 0.96 -8.75
CA ASP A 75 2.87 1.50 -10.08
C ASP A 75 4.16 2.33 -10.14
N GLY A 76 4.32 3.25 -9.20
CA GLY A 76 5.42 4.20 -9.16
C GLY A 76 6.74 3.65 -8.64
N ARG A 77 6.76 2.45 -8.01
CA ARG A 77 7.94 1.90 -7.33
C ARG A 77 8.31 0.49 -7.82
N PRO A 78 9.08 0.37 -8.92
CA PRO A 78 9.51 -0.93 -9.46
C PRO A 78 10.31 -1.79 -8.47
N THR A 79 10.96 -1.20 -7.48
CA THR A 79 11.74 -1.92 -6.45
C THR A 79 10.89 -2.51 -5.33
N LEU A 80 9.57 -2.22 -5.30
CA LEU A 80 8.69 -2.63 -4.21
C LEU A 80 8.66 -4.15 -3.96
N PRO A 81 8.63 -5.05 -4.98
CA PRO A 81 8.69 -6.48 -4.72
C PRO A 81 9.96 -6.91 -3.97
N ALA A 82 11.12 -6.39 -4.34
CA ALA A 82 12.39 -6.69 -3.67
C ALA A 82 12.44 -6.11 -2.24
N GLU A 83 11.89 -4.91 -2.04
CA GLU A 83 11.75 -4.31 -0.71
C GLU A 83 10.80 -5.12 0.18
N MET A 84 9.69 -5.61 -0.38
CA MET A 84 8.72 -6.47 0.31
C MET A 84 9.35 -7.81 0.69
N ALA A 85 10.18 -8.39 -0.18
CA ALA A 85 10.92 -9.62 0.12
C ALA A 85 11.86 -9.46 1.33
N SER A 86 12.39 -8.26 1.54
CA SER A 86 13.30 -7.90 2.63
C SER A 86 12.60 -7.39 3.90
N ALA A 87 11.27 -7.25 3.87
CA ALA A 87 10.48 -6.74 4.99
C ALA A 87 10.33 -7.76 6.13
N LEU A 88 9.82 -7.31 7.27
CA LEU A 88 9.52 -8.18 8.42
C LEU A 88 8.64 -9.37 7.97
N PRO A 89 8.98 -10.63 8.33
CA PRO A 89 8.24 -11.81 7.84
C PRO A 89 6.74 -11.78 8.09
N ALA A 90 6.32 -11.27 9.26
CA ALA A 90 4.90 -11.14 9.60
C ALA A 90 4.17 -10.11 8.73
N LEU A 91 4.83 -8.98 8.41
CA LEU A 91 4.29 -7.97 7.50
C LEU A 91 4.16 -8.54 6.09
N ARG A 92 5.21 -9.19 5.60
CA ARG A 92 5.22 -9.81 4.27
C ARG A 92 4.12 -10.85 4.13
N ALA A 93 3.92 -11.71 5.14
CA ALA A 93 2.86 -12.71 5.15
C ALA A 93 1.46 -12.07 5.10
N ALA A 94 1.24 -11.02 5.90
CA ALA A 94 -0.05 -10.32 5.92
C ALA A 94 -0.34 -9.60 4.60
N VAL A 95 0.64 -8.89 4.03
CA VAL A 95 0.48 -8.25 2.72
C VAL A 95 0.19 -9.28 1.64
N ARG A 96 0.96 -10.38 1.60
CA ARG A 96 0.74 -11.49 0.66
C ARG A 96 -0.69 -12.01 0.73
N GLU A 97 -1.18 -12.31 1.93
CA GLU A 97 -2.53 -12.83 2.13
C GLU A 97 -3.59 -11.86 1.59
N ARG A 98 -3.46 -10.56 1.88
CA ARG A 98 -4.41 -9.54 1.41
C ARG A 98 -4.36 -9.39 -0.11
N LEU A 99 -3.17 -9.33 -0.71
CA LEU A 99 -3.00 -9.21 -2.15
C LEU A 99 -3.50 -10.45 -2.90
N GLN A 100 -3.25 -11.66 -2.37
CA GLN A 100 -3.77 -12.89 -2.97
C GLN A 100 -5.30 -12.89 -3.04
N ARG A 101 -6.00 -12.36 -2.04
CA ARG A 101 -7.46 -12.24 -2.09
C ARG A 101 -7.91 -11.26 -3.18
N LEU A 102 -7.20 -10.15 -3.37
CA LEU A 102 -7.50 -9.18 -4.43
C LEU A 102 -7.27 -9.80 -5.81
N ILE A 103 -6.11 -10.40 -6.06
CA ILE A 103 -5.75 -10.98 -7.36
C ILE A 103 -6.68 -12.15 -7.74
N ASN A 104 -7.20 -12.88 -6.75
CA ASN A 104 -8.15 -13.98 -6.98
C ASN A 104 -9.63 -13.52 -7.11
N ASP A 105 -9.92 -12.22 -6.98
CA ASP A 105 -11.26 -11.68 -7.21
C ASP A 105 -11.37 -11.14 -8.64
N GLU A 106 -12.22 -11.77 -9.45
CA GLU A 106 -12.48 -11.37 -10.84
C GLU A 106 -12.95 -9.91 -10.94
N ASN A 107 -13.71 -9.41 -9.96
CA ASN A 107 -14.17 -8.02 -9.96
C ASN A 107 -13.02 -7.04 -9.75
N PHE A 108 -12.01 -7.42 -8.96
CA PHE A 108 -10.81 -6.60 -8.79
C PHE A 108 -10.01 -6.55 -10.09
N ILE A 109 -9.83 -7.69 -10.77
CA ILE A 109 -9.12 -7.75 -12.05
C ILE A 109 -9.80 -6.87 -13.10
N ILE A 110 -11.14 -6.91 -13.20
CA ILE A 110 -11.91 -6.04 -14.10
C ILE A 110 -11.76 -4.56 -13.71
N ALA A 111 -11.76 -4.25 -12.41
CA ALA A 111 -11.63 -2.88 -11.93
C ALA A 111 -10.22 -2.30 -12.11
N LEU A 112 -9.18 -3.14 -12.08
CA LEU A 112 -7.77 -2.71 -12.06
C LEU A 112 -7.41 -1.84 -13.27
N GLU A 113 -7.84 -2.21 -14.47
CA GLU A 113 -7.59 -1.42 -15.69
C GLU A 113 -8.15 0.00 -15.55
N GLY A 114 -9.40 0.12 -15.10
CA GLY A 114 -10.06 1.41 -14.87
C GLY A 114 -9.48 2.24 -13.72
N LEU A 115 -8.79 1.61 -12.76
CA LEU A 115 -8.12 2.29 -11.65
C LEU A 115 -6.74 2.85 -12.03
N ILE A 116 -6.06 2.25 -13.00
CA ILE A 116 -4.71 2.66 -13.43
C ILE A 116 -4.75 3.71 -14.54
N ASP A 117 -5.70 3.63 -15.47
CA ASP A 117 -5.77 4.53 -16.63
C ASP A 117 -6.48 5.89 -16.35
N VAL A 118 -6.75 6.23 -15.09
CA VAL A 118 -7.37 7.52 -14.74
C VAL A 118 -6.39 8.68 -14.99
N GLY A 119 -6.51 9.33 -16.15
CA GLY A 119 -5.80 10.58 -16.46
C GLY A 119 -4.56 10.46 -17.36
N SER A 120 -4.37 9.32 -18.02
CA SER A 120 -3.33 9.10 -19.06
C SER A 120 -3.92 8.31 -20.25
N PRO A 121 -3.26 8.31 -21.43
CA PRO A 121 -3.69 7.46 -22.54
C PRO A 121 -3.74 5.99 -22.12
N PRO A 122 -4.65 5.17 -22.68
CA PRO A 122 -4.69 3.74 -22.41
C PRO A 122 -3.32 3.13 -22.58
N SER A 123 -2.86 2.42 -21.55
CA SER A 123 -1.51 1.90 -21.49
C SER A 123 -1.50 0.49 -20.94
N ASP A 124 -0.54 -0.34 -21.36
CA ASP A 124 -0.30 -1.69 -20.79
C ASP A 124 0.21 -1.62 -19.33
N ARG A 125 -0.03 -0.49 -18.64
CA ARG A 125 0.43 -0.18 -17.30
C ARG A 125 -0.27 -1.04 -16.25
N TRP A 126 -1.55 -1.34 -16.46
CA TRP A 126 -2.28 -2.23 -15.56
C TRP A 126 -1.67 -3.64 -15.53
N GLU A 127 -1.10 -4.13 -16.65
CA GLU A 127 -0.39 -5.41 -16.71
C GLU A 127 0.87 -5.38 -15.84
N ILE A 128 1.65 -4.29 -15.92
CA ILE A 128 2.85 -4.09 -15.09
C ILE A 128 2.48 -4.04 -13.59
N VAL A 129 1.38 -3.37 -13.25
CA VAL A 129 0.89 -3.33 -11.87
C VAL A 129 0.48 -4.73 -11.42
N LEU A 130 -0.27 -5.47 -12.24
CA LEU A 130 -0.69 -6.83 -11.94
C LEU A 130 0.50 -7.77 -11.74
N GLU A 131 1.52 -7.70 -12.60
CA GLU A 131 2.76 -8.47 -12.49
C GLU A 131 3.45 -8.20 -11.15
N ARG A 132 3.60 -6.92 -10.75
CA ARG A 132 4.23 -6.58 -9.48
C ARG A 132 3.41 -7.03 -8.27
N LEU A 133 2.07 -6.95 -8.35
CA LEU A 133 1.20 -7.49 -7.31
C LEU A 133 1.43 -9.01 -7.18
N GLN A 134 1.56 -9.72 -8.30
CA GLN A 134 1.86 -11.16 -8.31
C GLN A 134 3.24 -11.46 -7.72
N ASP A 135 4.28 -10.71 -8.07
CA ASP A 135 5.64 -10.85 -7.51
C ASP A 135 5.67 -10.67 -5.99
N MET A 136 4.85 -9.75 -5.46
CA MET A 136 4.71 -9.55 -4.01
C MET A 136 3.99 -10.72 -3.31
N THR A 137 3.33 -11.59 -4.07
CA THR A 137 2.66 -12.79 -3.55
C THR A 137 3.43 -14.09 -3.76
N ALA A 138 4.51 -14.07 -4.54
CA ALA A 138 5.39 -15.21 -4.86
C ALA A 138 6.25 -15.64 -3.66
#